data_AF-A0A1Q7YK86-F1
#
_entry.id   AF-A0A1Q7YK86-F1
#
_cell.length_a   1.000
_cell.length_b   1.000
_cell.length_c   1.000
_cell.angle_alpha   90.00
_cell.angle_beta   90.00
_cell.angle_gamma   90.00
#
_symmetry.space_group_name_H-M   'P 1'
#
loop_
_entity.id
_entity.type
_entity.pdbx_description
1 polymer ?
#
loop_
_entity_poly.entity_id
_entity_poly.type
_entity_poly.pdbx_seq_one_letter_code
_entity_poly.pdbx_strand_id
1 'polypeptide(L)' 'MLEAISHDLQEETPESKARWFQSLSLEERMEMLCFFTDLVLENNPMIVERKDAQPIAGRVLILSKAES' A
#
# COMPACT_ATOMS: atom_id res chain seq x y z
N MET A 1 18.74 21.57 -22.90
CA MET A 1 19.35 20.55 -22.03
C MET A 1 18.25 19.58 -21.67
N LEU A 2 18.43 18.29 -21.95
CA LEU A 2 17.53 17.26 -21.40
C LEU A 2 17.96 17.06 -19.96
N GLU A 3 17.09 17.42 -19.01
CA GLU A 3 17.31 17.11 -17.61
C GLU A 3 17.41 15.59 -17.46
N ALA A 4 18.52 15.11 -16.91
CA ALA A 4 18.66 13.70 -16.58
C ALA A 4 17.67 13.37 -15.47
N ILE A 5 16.71 12.50 -15.74
CA ILE A 5 15.74 12.05 -14.75
C ILE A 5 16.54 11.33 -13.65
N SER A 6 16.53 11.89 -12.44
CA SER A 6 17.08 11.24 -11.24
C SER A 6 16.09 10.18 -10.76
N HIS A 7 16.60 9.01 -10.40
CA HIS A 7 15.83 7.89 -9.86
C HIS A 7 16.42 7.45 -8.51
N ASP A 8 16.61 8.39 -7.59
CA ASP A 8 17.07 8.07 -6.24
C ASP A 8 15.87 7.71 -5.32
N LEU A 9 15.97 6.58 -4.63
CA LEU A 9 14.99 6.15 -3.64
C LEU A 9 14.87 7.13 -2.47
N GLN A 10 15.94 7.88 -2.15
CA GLN A 10 15.91 8.90 -1.10
C GLN A 10 15.04 10.11 -1.47
N GLU A 11 14.75 10.30 -2.76
CA GLU A 11 13.87 11.37 -3.25
C GLU A 11 12.38 10.94 -3.23
N GLU A 12 12.10 9.65 -2.97
CA GLU A 12 10.72 9.14 -2.89
C GLU A 12 10.10 9.37 -1.51
N THR A 13 9.26 10.41 -1.41
CA THR A 13 8.53 10.66 -0.15
C THR A 13 7.21 9.87 -0.07
N PRO A 14 6.75 9.48 1.14
CA PRO A 14 5.44 8.86 1.34
C PRO A 14 4.28 9.68 0.75
N GLU A 15 4.33 11.01 0.85
CA GLU A 15 3.30 11.92 0.34
C GLU A 15 3.24 11.90 -1.19
N SER A 16 4.38 11.76 -1.86
CA SER A 16 4.46 11.66 -3.31
C SER A 16 3.89 10.33 -3.80
N LYS A 17 4.19 9.23 -3.10
CA LYS A 17 3.58 7.91 -3.37
C LYS A 17 2.08 7.91 -3.13
N ALA A 18 1.63 8.55 -2.05
CA ALA A 18 0.20 8.67 -1.74
C ALA A 18 -0.54 9.47 -2.82
N ARG A 19 0.01 10.61 -3.26
CA ARG A 19 -0.56 11.41 -4.36
C ARG A 19 -0.63 10.64 -5.66
N TRP A 20 0.45 9.92 -6.01
CA TRP A 20 0.47 9.05 -7.18
C TRP A 20 -0.61 7.95 -7.08
N PHE A 21 -0.70 7.22 -5.97
CA PHE A 21 -1.71 6.17 -5.80
C PHE A 21 -3.14 6.73 -5.85
N GLN A 22 -3.37 7.93 -5.32
CA GLN A 22 -4.65 8.62 -5.40
C GLN A 22 -5.03 9.03 -6.82
N SER A 23 -4.06 9.23 -7.72
CA SER A 23 -4.33 9.56 -9.12
C SER A 23 -4.86 8.38 -9.95
N LEU A 24 -4.69 7.15 -9.45
CA LEU A 24 -5.14 5.93 -10.12
C LEU A 24 -6.66 5.76 -10.03
N SER A 25 -7.23 5.17 -11.07
CA SER A 25 -8.60 4.67 -11.10
C SER A 25 -8.79 3.51 -10.12
N LEU A 26 -10.05 3.16 -9.84
CA LEU A 26 -10.36 2.03 -8.96
C LEU A 26 -9.78 0.71 -9.50
N GLU A 27 -9.87 0.49 -10.81
CA GLU A 27 -9.39 -0.72 -11.48
C GLU A 27 -7.86 -0.85 -11.32
N GLU A 28 -7.11 0.20 -11.64
CA GLU A 28 -5.65 0.22 -11.47
C GLU A 28 -5.22 0.01 -10.02
N ARG A 29 -5.98 0.56 -9.05
CA ARG A 29 -5.71 0.30 -7.63
C ARG A 29 -5.93 -1.17 -7.26
N MET A 30 -6.94 -1.82 -7.83
CA MET A 30 -7.18 -3.24 -7.61
C MET A 30 -6.10 -4.10 -8.26
N GLU A 31 -5.66 -3.76 -9.47
CA GLU A 31 -4.54 -4.43 -10.14
C GLU A 31 -3.26 -4.35 -9.31
N MET A 32 -2.94 -3.16 -8.78
CA MET A 32 -1.80 -2.98 -7.87
C MET A 32 -1.91 -3.83 -6.62
N LEU A 33 -3.11 -3.90 -6.01
CA LEU A 33 -3.33 -4.71 -4.82
C LEU A 33 -3.07 -6.20 -5.12
N CYS A 34 -3.59 -6.70 -6.23
CA CYS A 34 -3.33 -8.07 -6.68
C CYS A 34 -1.84 -8.31 -6.91
N PHE A 35 -1.18 -7.43 -7.68
CA PHE A 35 0.25 -7.52 -7.97
C PHE A 35 1.11 -7.62 -6.70
N PHE A 36 0.88 -6.73 -5.71
CA PHE A 36 1.63 -6.77 -4.47
C PHE A 36 1.30 -8.00 -3.62
N THR A 37 0.06 -8.47 -3.65
CA THR A 37 -0.35 -9.68 -2.95
C THR A 37 0.37 -10.90 -3.53
N ASP A 38 0.37 -11.04 -4.86
CA ASP A 38 1.05 -12.13 -5.56
C ASP A 38 2.56 -12.10 -5.27
N LEU A 39 3.19 -10.94 -5.38
CA LEU A 39 4.62 -10.77 -5.05
C LEU A 39 4.94 -11.21 -3.61
N VAL A 40 4.09 -10.84 -2.65
CA VAL A 40 4.27 -11.21 -1.24
C VAL A 40 4.09 -12.72 -1.04
N LEU A 41 3.10 -13.33 -1.70
CA LEU A 41 2.84 -14.76 -1.61
C LEU A 41 3.94 -15.59 -2.29
N GLU A 42 4.45 -15.15 -3.44
CA GLU A 42 5.55 -15.81 -4.14
C GLU A 42 6.83 -15.85 -3.29
N ASN A 43 7.15 -14.75 -2.62
CA ASN A 43 8.35 -14.65 -1.79
C ASN A 43 8.17 -15.20 -0.37
N ASN A 44 6.94 -15.27 0.13
CA ASN A 44 6.62 -15.79 1.46
C ASN A 44 5.27 -16.54 1.49
N PRO A 45 5.21 -17.77 0.94
CA PRO A 45 3.95 -18.50 0.77
C PRO A 45 3.19 -18.76 2.09
N MET A 46 3.93 -18.91 3.19
CA MET A 46 3.37 -19.22 4.51
C MET A 46 2.82 -17.97 5.24
N ILE A 47 2.89 -16.78 4.63
CA ILE A 47 2.42 -15.54 5.26
C ILE A 47 0.91 -15.57 5.54
N VAL A 48 0.13 -16.32 4.75
CA VAL A 48 -1.32 -16.52 4.95
C VAL A 48 -1.61 -17.25 6.26
N GLU A 49 -0.70 -18.11 6.72
CA GLU A 49 -0.85 -18.86 7.97
C GLU A 49 -0.51 -18.02 9.21
N ARG A 50 0.14 -16.86 9.02
CA ARG A 50 0.40 -15.91 10.10
C ARG A 50 -0.89 -15.16 10.41
N LYS A 51 -1.64 -15.72 11.35
CA LYS A 51 -2.95 -15.24 11.81
C LYS A 51 -2.95 -13.81 12.37
N ASP A 52 -1.78 -13.32 12.78
CA ASP A 52 -1.63 -12.04 13.46
C ASP A 52 -0.67 -11.13 12.70
N ALA A 53 -1.19 -10.39 11.73
CA ALA A 53 -0.68 -9.02 11.55
C ALA A 53 -1.02 -8.29 12.86
N GLN A 54 -0.10 -8.33 13.82
CA GLN A 54 -0.26 -7.66 15.11
C GLN A 54 -0.72 -6.22 14.82
N PRO A 55 -1.85 -5.77 15.38
CA PRO A 55 -2.33 -4.42 15.14
C PRO A 55 -1.20 -3.44 15.40
N ILE A 56 -0.92 -2.58 14.42
CA ILE A 56 0.04 -1.50 14.62
C ILE A 56 -0.46 -0.68 15.81
N ALA A 57 0.42 -0.42 16.79
CA ALA A 57 0.07 0.37 17.96
C ALA A 57 -0.55 1.70 17.50
N GLY A 58 -1.81 1.95 17.88
CA GLY A 58 -2.56 3.15 17.50
C GLY A 58 -3.63 3.00 16.41
N ARG A 59 -3.95 1.77 15.93
CA ARG A 59 -5.06 1.60 14.97
C ARG A 59 -6.42 1.87 15.62
N VAL A 60 -7.22 2.73 14.98
CA VAL A 60 -8.63 2.97 15.35
C VAL A 60 -9.49 1.82 14.82
N LEU A 61 -10.19 1.14 15.72
CA LEU A 61 -11.22 0.15 15.41
C LEU A 61 -12.60 0.81 15.57
N ILE A 62 -13.33 0.99 14.46
CA ILE A 62 -14.71 1.49 14.49
C ILE A 62 -15.62 0.31 14.79
N LEU A 63 -16.18 0.25 16.01
CA LEU A 63 -17.03 -0.85 16.48
C LEU A 63 -18.49 -0.74 16.05
N SER A 64 -18.97 0.48 15.80
CA SER A 64 -20.31 0.74 15.28
C SER A 64 -20.38 2.17 14.72
N LYS A 65 -21.39 2.41 13.86
CA LYS A 65 -21.69 3.76 13.36
C LYS A 65 -22.41 4.54 14.46
N ALA A 66 -22.10 5.83 14.62
CA ALA A 66 -22.90 6.71 15.46
C ALA A 66 -24.32 6.80 14.88
N GLU A 67 -25.32 6.45 15.68
CA GLU A 67 -26.73 6.64 15.32
C GLU A 67 -26.99 8.15 15.17
N SER A 68 -27.71 8.49 14.09
CA SER A 68 -28.00 9.88 13.67
C SER A 68 -29.17 10.47 14.43
#